data_AF-A0A2V8UD17-F1
#
_entry.id   AF-A0A2V8UD17-F1
#
_cell.length_a   1.000
_cell.length_b   1.000
_cell.length_c   1.000
_cell.angle_alpha   90.00
_cell.angle_beta   90.00
_cell.angle_gamma   90.00
#
_symmetry.space_group_name_H-M   'P 1'
#
loop_
_entity.id
_entity.type
_entity.pdbx_description
1 polymer ?
#
loop_
_entity_poly.entity_id
_entity_poly.type
_entity_poly.pdbx_seq_one_letter_code
_entity_poly.pdbx_strand_id
1 'polypeptide(L)' 'MKWTHKTTEKIAQQLPFVGIQVGRSTVARLLDDLDYALRVNQKKRAGASSPDRNEQFLFIQDMRQRFQRQGSA' A
#
# COMPACT_ATOMS: atom_id res chain seq x y z
N MET A 1 -15.69 -5.01 -8.27
CA MET A 1 -14.99 -3.97 -7.49
C MET A 1 -14.22 -3.08 -8.46
N LYS A 2 -14.58 -1.79 -8.55
CA LYS A 2 -13.90 -0.81 -9.41
C LYS A 2 -12.76 -0.16 -8.62
N TRP A 3 -11.60 0.02 -9.25
CA TRP A 3 -10.44 0.60 -8.60
C TRP A 3 -9.66 1.49 -9.58
N THR A 4 -8.97 2.49 -9.05
CA THR A 4 -8.16 3.43 -9.83
C THR A 4 -6.73 3.47 -9.30
N HIS A 5 -5.75 3.56 -10.20
CA HIS A 5 -4.34 3.77 -9.85
C HIS A 5 -4.01 5.24 -9.53
N LYS A 6 -4.91 6.18 -9.84
CA LYS A 6 -4.71 7.60 -9.60
C LYS A 6 -5.22 7.98 -8.21
N THR A 7 -4.46 8.80 -7.50
CA THR A 7 -4.94 9.41 -6.25
C THR A 7 -6.05 10.42 -6.55
N THR A 8 -6.86 10.72 -5.54
CA THR A 8 -7.92 11.74 -5.62
C THR A 8 -7.38 13.11 -6.04
N GLU A 9 -6.16 13.45 -5.60
CA GLU A 9 -5.46 14.68 -5.99
C GLU A 9 -5.07 14.67 -7.48
N LYS A 10 -4.56 13.54 -7.99
CA LYS A 10 -4.20 13.43 -9.41
C LYS A 10 -5.43 13.53 -10.31
N ILE A 11 -6.56 12.96 -9.88
CA ILE A 11 -7.82 13.06 -10.62
C ILE A 11 -8.34 14.50 -10.56
N ALA A 12 -8.31 15.15 -9.39
CA ALA A 12 -8.69 16.56 -9.23
C ALA A 12 -7.87 17.50 -10.12
N GLN A 13 -6.58 17.23 -10.31
CA GLN A 13 -5.71 18.02 -11.21
C GLN A 13 -6.03 17.81 -12.69
N GLN A 14 -6.67 16.70 -13.08
CA GLN A 14 -7.01 16.43 -14.48
C GLN A 14 -8.38 16.98 -14.90
N LEU A 15 -9.29 17.19 -13.95
CA LEU A 15 -10.63 17.71 -14.18
C LEU A 15 -10.68 19.16 -14.74
N PRO A 16 -9.74 20.06 -14.39
CA PRO A 16 -9.65 21.39 -14.98
C PRO A 16 -9.52 21.39 -16.50
N PHE A 17 -8.85 20.40 -17.10
CA PHE A 17 -8.68 20.31 -18.57
C PHE A 17 -10.00 20.03 -19.30
N VAL A 18 -11.02 19.56 -18.59
CA VAL A 18 -12.38 19.35 -19.11
C VAL A 18 -13.38 20.37 -18.57
N GLY A 19 -12.91 21.46 -17.95
CA GLY A 19 -13.74 22.56 -17.44
C GLY A 19 -14.35 22.34 -16.05
N ILE A 20 -13.95 21.28 -15.34
CA ILE A 20 -14.50 20.94 -14.01
C ILE A 20 -13.49 21.34 -12.92
N GLN A 21 -13.88 22.27 -12.06
CA GLN A 21 -13.06 22.71 -10.92
C GLN A 21 -13.55 22.06 -9.63
N VAL A 22 -12.85 21.03 -9.15
CA VAL A 22 -13.17 20.35 -7.89
C VAL A 22 -11.90 19.97 -7.12
N GLY A 23 -12.01 19.96 -5.80
CA GLY A 23 -10.93 19.51 -4.92
C GLY A 23 -10.91 17.99 -4.74
N ARG A 24 -9.84 17.49 -4.13
CA ARG A 24 -9.66 16.06 -3.81
C ARG A 24 -10.80 15.44 -2.99
N SER A 25 -11.43 16.21 -2.11
CA SER A 25 -12.51 15.76 -1.23
C SER A 25 -13.79 15.47 -2.01
N THR A 26 -14.13 16.35 -2.96
CA THR A 26 -15.25 16.14 -3.88
C THR A 26 -15.00 14.93 -4.77
N VAL A 27 -13.78 14.76 -5.29
CA VAL A 27 -13.41 13.58 -6.07
C VAL A 27 -13.51 12.30 -5.24
N ALA A 28 -13.06 12.30 -3.98
CA ALA A 28 -13.19 11.15 -3.09
C ALA A 28 -14.65 10.74 -2.91
N ARG A 29 -15.54 11.70 -2.61
CA ARG A 29 -16.97 11.46 -2.45
C ARG A 29 -17.60 10.91 -3.73
N LEU A 30 -17.29 11.51 -4.89
CA LEU A 30 -17.82 11.04 -6.18
C LEU A 30 -17.34 9.62 -6.52
N LEU A 31 -16.10 9.27 -6.17
CA LEU A 31 -15.61 7.91 -6.38
C LEU A 31 -16.32 6.92 -5.47
N ASP A 32 -16.60 7.28 -4.22
CA ASP A 32 -17.40 6.48 -3.28
C ASP A 32 -18.82 6.27 -3.82
N ASP A 33 -19.49 7.35 -4.25
CA ASP A 33 -20.83 7.33 -4.87
C ASP A 33 -20.90 6.47 -6.15
N LEU A 34 -19.76 6.25 -6.82
CA LEU A 34 -19.63 5.44 -8.04
C LEU A 34 -19.17 3.99 -7.80
N ASP A 35 -19.13 3.56 -6.53
CA ASP A 35 -18.65 2.25 -6.06
C ASP A 35 -17.16 1.97 -6.39
N TYR A 36 -16.32 3.01 -6.35
CA TYR A 36 -14.87 2.84 -6.42
C TYR A 36 -14.27 2.61 -5.04
N ALA A 37 -13.43 1.58 -4.95
CA ALA A 37 -12.63 1.36 -3.77
C ALA A 37 -11.47 2.36 -3.70
N LEU A 38 -11.54 3.29 -2.75
CA LEU A 38 -10.46 4.22 -2.46
C LEU A 38 -9.34 3.53 -1.67
N ARG A 39 -8.13 3.56 -2.23
CA ARG A 39 -6.97 2.95 -1.59
C ARG A 39 -6.34 3.97 -0.63
N VAL A 40 -6.61 3.82 0.65
CA VAL A 40 -5.93 4.57 1.71
C VAL A 40 -4.73 3.79 2.25
N ASN A 41 -3.69 4.51 2.67
CA ASN A 41 -2.55 3.89 3.35
C ASN A 41 -2.98 3.40 4.73
N GLN A 42 -3.46 2.16 4.81
CA GLN A 42 -3.63 1.48 6.08
C GLN A 42 -2.27 0.98 6.56
N LYS A 43 -1.55 1.82 7.31
CA LYS A 43 -0.39 1.38 8.06
C LYS A 43 -0.85 0.37 9.10
N LYS A 44 -0.59 -0.90 8.88
CA LYS A 44 -0.69 -1.91 9.94
C LYS A 44 0.43 -1.61 10.92
N ARG A 45 0.10 -1.06 12.09
CA ARG A 45 1.04 -1.04 13.22
C ARG A 45 1.40 -2.50 13.48
N ALA A 46 2.69 -2.84 13.39
CA ALA A 46 3.14 -4.14 13.83
C ALA A 46 2.83 -4.20 15.33
N GLY A 47 1.73 -4.86 15.69
CA GLY A 47 1.47 -5.21 17.07
C GLY A 47 2.65 -6.04 17.58
N ALA A 48 2.89 -6.01 18.88
CA ALA A 48 3.84 -6.88 19.57
C ALA A 48 3.39 -8.37 19.57
N SER A 49 2.80 -8.84 18.47
CA SER A 49 1.79 -9.90 18.43
C SER A 49 2.27 -11.23 17.86
N SER A 50 3.58 -11.48 17.84
CA SER A 50 4.05 -12.85 17.62
C SER A 50 5.18 -13.13 18.61
N PRO A 51 4.93 -13.98 19.63
CA PRO A 51 5.98 -14.41 20.55
C PRO A 51 7.15 -15.07 19.81
N ASP A 52 6.85 -15.70 18.68
CA ASP A 52 7.81 -16.45 17.87
C ASP A 52 8.53 -15.58 16.82
N ARG A 53 8.24 -14.27 16.76
CA ARG A 53 8.84 -13.36 15.77
C ARG A 53 10.37 -13.41 15.84
N ASN A 54 10.93 -13.45 17.04
CA ASN A 54 12.37 -13.52 17.23
C ASN A 54 12.93 -14.85 16.70
N GLU A 55 12.25 -15.97 16.96
CA GLU A 55 12.64 -17.30 16.46
C GLU A 55 12.63 -17.36 14.94
N GLN A 56 11.63 -16.75 14.29
CA GLN A 56 11.59 -16.65 12.83
C GLN A 56 12.79 -15.88 12.27
N PHE A 57 13.21 -14.77 12.91
CA PHE A 57 14.40 -14.03 12.48
C PHE A 57 15.67 -14.85 12.65
N LEU A 58 15.82 -15.57 13.76
CA LEU A 58 16.96 -16.45 14.01
C LEU A 58 17.02 -17.59 12.98
N PHE A 59 15.89 -18.21 12.66
CA PHE A 59 15.82 -19.24 11.62
C PHE A 59 16.22 -18.71 10.24
N ILE A 60 15.70 -17.54 9.85
CA ILE A 60 16.06 -16.90 8.58
C ILE A 60 17.56 -16.54 8.56
N GLN A 61 18.11 -16.08 9.68
CA GLN A 61 19.53 -15.76 9.80
C GLN A 61 20.42 -17.01 9.60
N ASP A 62 20.08 -18.12 10.26
CA ASP A 62 20.80 -19.38 10.11
C ASP A 62 20.73 -19.89 8.66
N MET A 63 19.53 -19.86 8.06
CA MET A 63 19.33 -20.23 6.67
C MET A 63 20.19 -19.37 5.73
N ARG A 64 20.22 -18.05 5.92
CA ARG A 64 21.07 -17.14 5.14
C ARG A 64 22.55 -17.48 5.27
N GLN A 65 23.03 -17.76 6.48
CA GLN A 65 24.43 -18.12 6.70
C GLN A 65 24.81 -19.43 5.98
N ARG A 66 23.93 -20.44 6.02
CA ARG A 66 24.14 -21.71 5.31
C ARG A 66 24.26 -21.51 3.81
N PHE A 67 23.33 -20.77 3.20
CA PHE A 67 23.38 -20.47 1.78
C PHE A 67 24.61 -19.63 1.39
N GLN A 68 25.00 -18.67 2.22
CA GLN A 68 26.19 -17.85 1.96
C GLN A 68 27.47 -18.69 1.99
N ARG A 69 27.58 -19.68 2.89
CA ARG A 69 28.70 -20.62 2.92
C ARG A 69 28.72 -21.53 1.69
N GLN A 70 27.55 -21.97 1.21
CA GLN A 70 27.44 -22.85 0.04
C GLN A 70 27.69 -22.13 -1.29
N GLY A 71 27.31 -20.85 -1.41
CA GLY A 71 27.58 -20.03 -2.61
C GLY A 71 28.96 -19.37 -2.65
N SER A 72 29.81 -19.63 -1.66
CA SER A 72 31.22 -19.18 -1.63
C SER A 72 32.19 -20.30 -2.03
N ALA A 73 31.69 -21.37 -2.66
CA ALA A 73 32.44 -22.48 -3.24
C ALA A 73 32.46 -22.38 -4.76
#